data_AF-A0A166LG65-F1
#
_entry.id   AF-A0A166LG65-F1
#
_cell.length_a   1.000
_cell.length_b   1.000
_cell.length_c   1.000
_cell.angle_alpha   90.00
_cell.angle_beta   90.00
_cell.angle_gamma   90.00
#
_symmetry.space_group_name_H-M   'P 1'
#
loop_
_entity.id
_entity.type
_entity.pdbx_description
1 polymer ?
#
loop_
_entity_poly.entity_id
_entity_poly.type
_entity_poly.pdbx_seq_one_letter_code
_entity_poly.pdbx_strand_id
1 'polypeptide(L)'
;LEDILAHELDAFLSVVYASDHETHGLTTVGEWTSVLRLASLWNSQGIRSLAIDILDRSMSSHQRLVLARAHGIQDWIEPAFESLSTREEPLSVEEAKELPIEDVIRITTAREN
;
A
#
# COMPACT_ATOMS: atom_id res chain seq x y z
N LEU A 1 -13.46 -5.72 -18.61
CA LEU A 1 -12.36 -4.76 -18.33
C LEU A 1 -12.86 -3.43 -17.77
N GLU A 2 -14.17 -3.16 -17.72
CA GLU A 2 -14.72 -1.87 -17.27
C GLU A 2 -15.19 -1.83 -15.81
N ASP A 3 -15.47 -2.96 -15.16
CA ASP A 3 -15.96 -2.95 -13.77
C ASP A 3 -14.87 -2.62 -12.73
N ILE A 4 -13.59 -2.78 -13.09
CA ILE A 4 -12.49 -2.50 -12.16
C ILE A 4 -12.34 -0.98 -11.97
N LEU A 5 -12.42 -0.19 -13.03
CA LEU A 5 -12.30 1.26 -12.91
C LEU A 5 -13.53 1.91 -12.26
N ALA A 6 -14.72 1.31 -12.40
CA ALA A 6 -15.96 1.89 -11.86
C ALA A 6 -15.93 1.98 -10.33
N HIS A 7 -15.50 0.92 -9.64
CA HIS A 7 -15.40 0.93 -8.18
C HIS A 7 -14.20 1.76 -7.69
N GLU A 8 -13.08 1.75 -8.42
CA GLU A 8 -11.94 2.62 -8.11
C GLU A 8 -12.35 4.10 -8.17
N LEU A 9 -13.10 4.47 -9.22
CA LEU A 9 -13.61 5.82 -9.43
C LEU A 9 -14.62 6.22 -8.35
N ASP A 10 -15.55 5.34 -8.01
CA ASP A 10 -16.55 5.59 -6.97
C ASP A 10 -15.90 5.82 -5.59
N ALA A 11 -14.86 5.04 -5.27
CA ALA A 11 -14.05 5.23 -4.07
C ALA A 11 -13.34 6.61 -4.08
N PHE A 12 -12.74 6.99 -5.20
CA PHE A 12 -12.08 8.30 -5.31
C PHE A 12 -13.07 9.47 -5.24
N LEU A 13 -14.22 9.37 -5.92
CA LEU A 13 -15.27 10.40 -5.88
C LEU A 13 -15.86 10.51 -4.47
N SER A 14 -15.99 9.41 -3.74
CA SER A 14 -16.41 9.43 -2.33
C SER A 14 -15.44 10.27 -1.48
N VAL A 15 -14.13 10.16 -1.69
CA VAL A 15 -13.13 10.99 -0.98
C VAL A 15 -13.19 12.46 -1.40
N VAL A 16 -13.40 12.74 -2.69
CA VAL A 16 -13.46 14.11 -3.23
C VAL A 16 -14.72 14.87 -2.81
N TYR A 17 -15.86 14.17 -2.78
CA TYR A 17 -17.18 14.78 -2.54
C TYR A 17 -17.65 14.68 -1.09
N ALA A 18 -17.04 13.82 -0.26
CA ALA A 18 -17.35 13.76 1.17
C ALA A 18 -16.87 15.04 1.87
N SER A 19 -17.80 15.97 2.09
CA SER A 19 -17.54 17.23 2.78
C SER A 19 -17.64 17.13 4.32
N ASP A 20 -18.11 16.02 4.88
CA ASP A 20 -18.14 15.83 6.34
C ASP A 20 -18.32 14.34 6.73
N HIS A 21 -17.87 14.01 7.94
CA HIS A 21 -18.08 12.76 8.72
C HIS A 21 -17.10 11.58 8.53
N GLU A 22 -15.96 11.71 9.23
CA GLU A 22 -15.21 10.74 10.06
C GLU A 22 -14.80 9.35 9.55
N THR A 23 -15.34 8.80 8.45
CA THR A 23 -14.89 7.50 7.91
C THR A 23 -14.88 7.38 6.38
N HIS A 24 -15.26 8.42 5.63
CA HIS A 24 -15.22 8.46 4.15
C HIS A 24 -15.88 7.26 3.43
N GLY A 25 -16.65 6.42 4.12
CA GLY A 25 -17.27 5.20 3.56
C GLY A 25 -16.31 4.07 3.16
N LEU A 26 -14.99 4.31 3.15
CA LEU A 26 -13.98 3.35 2.71
C LEU A 26 -13.44 2.60 3.93
N THR A 27 -13.82 1.33 4.04
CA THR A 27 -13.50 0.48 5.20
C THR A 27 -12.42 -0.55 4.92
N THR A 28 -11.98 -0.68 3.68
CA THR A 28 -11.05 -1.75 3.29
C THR A 28 -9.74 -1.22 2.72
N VAL A 29 -8.66 -1.97 2.95
CA VAL A 29 -7.33 -1.70 2.38
C VAL A 29 -7.37 -1.68 0.85
N GLY A 30 -8.23 -2.48 0.22
CA GLY A 30 -8.40 -2.51 -1.23
C GLY A 30 -8.98 -1.22 -1.81
N GLU A 31 -9.95 -0.62 -1.13
CA GLU A 31 -10.53 0.68 -1.50
C GLU A 31 -9.50 1.80 -1.41
N TRP A 32 -8.72 1.85 -0.32
CA TRP A 32 -7.67 2.87 -0.18
C TRP A 32 -6.50 2.67 -1.14
N THR A 33 -6.19 1.42 -1.51
CA THR A 33 -5.22 1.12 -2.57
C THR A 33 -5.71 1.64 -3.93
N SER A 34 -7.00 1.51 -4.21
CA SER A 34 -7.66 2.04 -5.40
C SER A 34 -7.59 3.58 -5.44
N VAL A 35 -7.90 4.23 -4.31
CA VAL A 35 -7.77 5.69 -4.16
C VAL A 35 -6.33 6.13 -4.36
N LEU A 36 -5.34 5.44 -3.78
CA LEU A 36 -3.92 5.75 -3.94
C LEU A 36 -3.51 5.65 -5.42
N ARG A 37 -3.97 4.62 -6.13
CA ARG A 37 -3.69 4.41 -7.54
C ARG A 37 -4.26 5.54 -8.39
N LEU A 38 -5.53 5.91 -8.21
CA LEU A 38 -6.14 7.01 -8.95
C LEU A 38 -5.56 8.37 -8.59
N ALA A 39 -5.27 8.62 -7.31
CA ALA A 39 -4.61 9.84 -6.87
C ALA A 39 -3.22 10.00 -7.50
N SER A 40 -2.49 8.89 -7.66
CA SER A 40 -1.21 8.85 -8.36
C SER A 40 -1.37 9.09 -9.86
N LEU A 41 -2.38 8.48 -10.49
CA LEU A 41 -2.67 8.64 -11.91
C LEU A 41 -3.08 10.07 -12.26
N TRP A 42 -3.85 10.72 -11.40
CA TRP A 42 -4.36 12.09 -11.59
C TRP A 42 -3.49 13.16 -10.94
N ASN A 43 -2.33 12.77 -10.40
CA ASN A 43 -1.37 13.66 -9.76
C ASN A 43 -1.97 14.51 -8.62
N SER A 44 -2.96 13.96 -7.90
CA SER A 44 -3.60 14.59 -6.76
C SER A 44 -2.80 14.32 -5.48
N GLN A 45 -1.88 15.24 -5.16
CA GLN A 45 -0.96 15.13 -4.03
C GLN A 45 -1.68 15.06 -2.67
N GLY A 46 -2.77 15.82 -2.48
CA GLY A 46 -3.52 15.83 -1.22
C GLY A 46 -4.20 14.50 -0.91
N ILE A 47 -4.91 13.94 -1.89
CA ILE A 47 -5.61 12.65 -1.75
C ILE A 47 -4.59 11.51 -1.66
N ARG A 48 -3.49 11.60 -2.41
CA ARG A 48 -2.39 10.63 -2.31
C ARG A 48 -1.83 10.58 -0.88
N SER A 49 -1.57 11.73 -0.27
CA SER A 49 -1.05 11.81 1.10
C SER A 49 -2.04 11.23 2.11
N LEU A 50 -3.34 11.56 1.98
CA LEU A 50 -4.38 10.99 2.83
C LEU A 50 -4.46 9.46 2.73
N ALA A 51 -4.42 8.93 1.50
CA ALA A 51 -4.47 7.48 1.28
C ALA A 51 -3.24 6.78 1.88
N ILE A 52 -2.06 7.38 1.76
CA ILE A 52 -0.82 6.90 2.39
C ILE A 52 -0.99 6.84 3.91
N ASP A 53 -1.43 7.93 4.56
CA ASP A 53 -1.58 7.99 6.02
C ASP A 53 -2.57 6.98 6.60
N ILE A 54 -3.60 6.62 5.82
CA ILE A 54 -4.60 5.62 6.24
C ILE A 54 -4.07 4.21 6.02
N LEU A 55 -3.50 3.94 4.84
CA LEU A 55 -2.89 2.65 4.51
C LEU A 55 -1.76 2.31 5.49
N ASP A 56 -0.94 3.30 5.87
CA ASP A 56 0.19 3.07 6.79
C ASP A 56 -0.25 2.56 8.17
N ARG A 57 -1.45 2.94 8.63
CA ARG A 57 -2.01 2.51 9.92
C ARG A 57 -2.67 1.14 9.87
N SER A 58 -3.08 0.67 8.70
CA SER A 58 -3.90 -0.55 8.56
C SER A 58 -3.16 -1.73 7.94
N MET A 59 -2.01 -1.53 7.30
CA MET A 59 -1.32 -2.57 6.54
C MET A 59 -0.23 -3.30 7.33
N SER A 60 0.03 -4.54 6.93
CA SER A 60 1.21 -5.28 7.37
C SER A 60 2.49 -4.76 6.70
N SER A 61 3.65 -5.04 7.29
CA SER A 61 4.95 -4.63 6.73
C SER A 61 5.20 -5.21 5.32
N HIS A 62 4.66 -6.39 5.02
CA HIS A 62 4.72 -6.98 3.67
C HIS A 62 3.90 -6.17 2.66
N GLN A 63 2.62 -5.90 2.96
CA GLN A 63 1.75 -5.10 2.09
C GLN A 63 2.29 -3.69 1.87
N ARG A 64 2.86 -3.10 2.95
CA ARG A 64 3.55 -1.82 2.90
C ARG A 64 4.69 -1.84 1.89
N LEU A 65 5.52 -2.88 1.88
CA LEU A 65 6.63 -3.00 0.93
C LEU A 65 6.15 -3.16 -0.52
N VAL A 66 5.13 -3.99 -0.75
CA VAL A 66 4.54 -4.20 -2.08
C VAL A 66 4.00 -2.88 -2.64
N LEU A 67 3.18 -2.15 -1.86
CA LEU A 67 2.63 -0.87 -2.30
C LEU A 67 3.70 0.22 -2.42
N ALA A 68 4.69 0.22 -1.54
CA ALA A 68 5.82 1.15 -1.63
C ALA A 68 6.56 1.00 -2.96
N ARG A 69 6.80 -0.23 -3.42
CA ARG A 69 7.39 -0.50 -4.73
C ARG A 69 6.47 -0.14 -5.88
N ALA A 70 5.18 -0.48 -5.78
CA ALA A 70 4.21 -0.20 -6.84
C ALA A 70 3.95 1.30 -7.05
N HIS A 71 3.93 2.09 -5.98
CA HIS A 71 3.60 3.52 -6.00
C HIS A 71 4.81 4.45 -5.77
N GLY A 72 6.00 3.90 -5.57
CA GLY A 72 7.24 4.65 -5.37
C GLY A 72 7.35 5.38 -4.03
N ILE A 73 6.75 4.85 -2.96
CA ILE A 73 6.74 5.46 -1.62
C ILE A 73 8.02 5.06 -0.88
N GLN A 74 9.07 5.88 -0.94
CA GLN A 74 10.39 5.52 -0.36
C GLN A 74 10.36 5.39 1.16
N ASP A 75 9.59 6.24 1.85
CA ASP A 75 9.53 6.31 3.32
C ASP A 75 9.04 5.00 3.96
N TRP A 76 8.37 4.16 3.17
CA TRP A 76 7.83 2.86 3.61
C TRP A 76 8.81 1.71 3.43
N ILE A 77 9.83 1.87 2.58
CA ILE A 77 10.71 0.78 2.17
C ILE A 77 11.57 0.36 3.36
N GLU A 78 12.39 1.26 3.93
CA GLU A 78 13.29 0.91 5.02
C GLU A 78 12.56 0.33 6.24
N PRO A 79 11.48 0.94 6.78
CA PRO A 79 10.78 0.40 7.94
C PRO A 79 10.13 -0.97 7.67
N ALA A 80 9.63 -1.19 6.44
CA ALA A 80 9.07 -2.47 6.05
C ALA A 80 10.15 -3.57 5.98
N PHE A 81 11.31 -3.25 5.42
CA PHE A 81 12.45 -4.17 5.37
C PHE A 81 12.94 -4.55 6.76
N GLU A 82 13.12 -3.57 7.65
CA GLU A 82 13.50 -3.83 9.04
C GLU A 82 12.48 -4.75 9.70
N SER A 83 11.20 -4.42 9.62
CA SER A 83 10.12 -5.24 10.20
C SER A 83 10.10 -6.68 9.66
N LEU A 84 10.29 -6.87 8.35
CA LEU A 84 10.29 -8.19 7.71
C LEU A 84 11.55 -9.01 8.04
N SER A 85 12.68 -8.32 8.26
CA SER A 85 13.92 -8.95 8.71
C SER A 85 13.88 -9.33 10.19
N THR A 86 13.21 -8.56 11.06
CA THR A 86 13.14 -8.85 12.49
C THR A 86 12.00 -9.78 12.88
N ARG A 87 11.05 -10.05 11.98
CA ARG A 87 9.90 -10.94 12.23
C ARG A 87 10.35 -12.38 12.47
N GLU A 88 9.80 -13.06 13.47
CA GLU A 88 10.10 -14.49 13.73
C GLU A 88 9.79 -15.37 12.52
N GLU A 89 8.65 -15.15 11.87
CA GLU A 89 8.23 -15.92 10.71
C GLU A 89 8.97 -15.49 9.43
N PRO A 90 9.56 -16.44 8.66
CA PRO A 90 10.15 -16.15 7.36
C PRO A 90 9.11 -15.65 6.36
N LEU A 91 9.57 -15.13 5.22
CA LEU A 91 8.67 -14.82 4.10
C LEU A 91 8.01 -16.11 3.60
N SER A 92 6.69 -16.08 3.44
CA SER A 92 5.99 -17.16 2.75
C SER A 92 6.29 -17.14 1.25
N VAL A 93 6.01 -18.25 0.57
CA VAL A 93 6.19 -18.34 -0.88
C VAL A 93 5.28 -17.37 -1.61
N GLU A 94 4.07 -17.14 -1.07
CA GLU A 94 3.10 -16.17 -1.57
C GLU A 94 3.62 -14.74 -1.40
N GLU A 95 4.14 -14.40 -0.21
CA GLU A 95 4.72 -13.08 0.05
C GLU A 95 5.93 -12.80 -0.86
N ALA A 96 6.79 -13.80 -1.07
CA ALA A 96 7.97 -13.69 -1.91
C ALA A 96 7.65 -13.54 -3.40
N LYS A 97 6.52 -14.08 -3.88
CA LYS A 97 6.06 -13.91 -5.28
C LYS A 97 5.56 -12.51 -5.58
N GLU A 98 5.05 -11.80 -4.57
CA GLU A 98 4.54 -10.44 -4.72
C GLU A 98 5.66 -9.38 -4.69
N LEU A 99 6.85 -9.77 -4.24
CA LEU A 99 8.00 -8.88 -4.13
C LEU A 99 8.99 -9.07 -5.29
N PRO A 100 9.71 -8.01 -5.69
CA PRO A 100 10.87 -8.15 -6.55
C PRO A 100 11.90 -9.10 -5.92
N ILE A 101 12.54 -9.94 -6.73
CA ILE A 101 13.49 -10.94 -6.23
C ILE A 101 14.67 -10.29 -5.47
N GLU A 102 15.06 -9.07 -5.87
CA GLU A 102 16.08 -8.27 -5.17
C GLU A 102 15.67 -7.95 -3.73
N ASP A 103 14.39 -7.64 -3.51
CA ASP A 103 13.86 -7.33 -2.17
C ASP A 103 13.82 -8.60 -1.31
N VAL A 104 13.40 -9.73 -1.89
CA VAL A 104 13.39 -11.02 -1.20
C VAL A 104 14.80 -11.40 -0.74
N ILE A 105 15.79 -11.35 -1.64
CA ILE A 105 17.19 -11.67 -1.33
C ILE A 105 17.73 -10.75 -0.23
N ARG A 106 17.39 -9.46 -0.28
CA ARG A 106 17.83 -8.48 0.73
C ARG A 106 17.22 -8.77 2.10
N ILE A 107 15.94 -9.13 2.18
CA ILE A 107 15.28 -9.52 3.45
C ILE A 107 15.91 -10.80 4.01
N THR A 108 16.09 -11.83 3.19
CA THR A 108 16.63 -13.12 3.66
C THR A 108 18.09 -12.99 4.10
N THR A 109 18.90 -12.22 3.37
CA THR A 109 20.30 -11.96 3.74
C THR A 109 20.41 -11.18 5.05
N ALA A 110 19.51 -10.23 5.30
CA ALA A 110 19.48 -9.49 6.56
C ALA A 110 19.11 -10.37 7.77
N ARG A 111 18.38 -11.47 7.55
CA ARG A 111 17.97 -12.42 8.59
C ARG A 111 19.04 -13.44 8.97
N GLU A 112 19.95 -13.74 8.06
CA GLU A 112 20.99 -14.76 8.23
C GLU A 112 22.28 -14.21 8.86
N ASN A 113 22.41 -12.89 9.03
CA ASN A 113 23.52 -12.21 9.73
C ASN A 113 23.21 -12.00 11.21
#